data_AF-A0A3S0CEE4-F1
#
_entry.id   AF-A0A3S0CEE4-F1
#
_cell.length_a   1.000
_cell.length_b   1.000
_cell.length_c   1.000
_cell.angle_alpha   90.00
_cell.angle_beta   90.00
_cell.angle_gamma   90.00
#
_symmetry.space_group_name_H-M   'P 1'
#
loop_
_entity.id
_entity.type
_entity.pdbx_description
1 polymer ?
#
loop_
_entity_poly.entity_id
_entity_poly.type
_entity_poly.pdbx_seq_one_letter_code
_entity_poly.pdbx_strand_id
1 'polypeptide(L)' 'MLGVEIVEVPSLADGTIIFGDLYHYAIGDRKTVSIEAGYYGANWASDIKSLKACERIAGKVKFADAFSILEAA' A
#
# COMPACT_ATOMS: atom_id res chain seq x y z
N MET A 1 18.29 -16.24 -17.69
CA MET A 1 17.70 -15.56 -16.53
C MET A 1 16.38 -14.97 -17.01
N LEU A 2 15.24 -15.25 -16.37
CA LEU A 2 13.90 -14.97 -16.93
C LEU A 2 13.50 -13.47 -16.94
N GLY A 3 14.35 -12.56 -16.46
CA GLY A 3 14.08 -11.12 -16.53
C GLY A 3 12.89 -10.64 -15.68
N VAL A 4 12.43 -11.47 -14.73
CA VAL A 4 11.33 -11.17 -13.81
C VAL A 4 11.88 -10.86 -12.42
N GLU A 5 11.41 -9.78 -11.82
CA GLU A 5 11.67 -9.44 -10.42
C GLU A 5 10.66 -10.16 -9.53
N ILE A 6 11.14 -10.82 -8.46
CA ILE A 6 10.29 -11.46 -7.45
C ILE A 6 10.33 -10.58 -6.21
N VAL A 7 9.15 -10.15 -5.77
CA VAL A 7 8.97 -9.31 -4.57
C VAL A 7 8.07 -10.04 -3.60
N GLU A 8 8.57 -10.29 -2.39
CA GLU A 8 7.76 -10.82 -1.29
C GLU A 8 6.95 -9.69 -0.65
N VAL A 9 5.63 -9.88 -0.56
CA VAL A 9 4.71 -8.87 -0.03
C VAL A 9 4.03 -9.44 1.23
N PRO A 10 4.42 -9.00 2.44
CA PRO A 10 3.89 -9.56 3.69
C PRO A 10 2.39 -9.38 3.90
N SER A 11 1.78 -8.41 3.21
CA SER A 11 0.33 -8.15 3.29
C SER A 11 -0.49 -8.91 2.26
N LEU A 12 0.17 -9.68 1.37
CA LEU A 12 -0.53 -10.55 0.43
C LEU A 12 -1.02 -11.79 1.19
N ALA A 13 -2.22 -12.27 0.86
CA ALA A 13 -2.77 -13.46 1.53
C ALA A 13 -1.87 -14.69 1.28
N ASP A 14 -1.81 -15.58 2.27
CA ASP A 14 -1.00 -16.79 2.19
C ASP A 14 -1.42 -17.63 0.97
N GLY A 15 -0.44 -18.01 0.16
CA GLY A 15 -0.66 -18.80 -1.05
C GLY A 15 -1.18 -18.00 -2.26
N THR A 16 -1.35 -16.68 -2.15
CA THR A 16 -1.64 -15.82 -3.30
C THR A 16 -0.36 -15.42 -4.02
N ILE A 17 -0.35 -15.52 -5.35
CA ILE A 17 0.72 -15.04 -6.21
C ILE A 17 0.12 -14.10 -7.25
N ILE A 18 0.69 -12.90 -7.37
CA ILE A 18 0.32 -11.94 -8.41
C ILE A 18 1.43 -11.91 -9.46
N PHE A 19 1.07 -12.22 -10.70
CA PHE A 19 1.93 -12.03 -11.86
C PHE A 19 1.42 -10.84 -12.66
N GLY A 20 2.34 -10.01 -13.15
CA GLY A 20 1.98 -8.99 -14.12
C GLY A 20 3.08 -7.98 -14.39
N ASP A 21 2.76 -7.00 -15.23
CA ASP A 21 3.67 -5.94 -15.64
C ASP A 21 3.28 -4.60 -14.99
N LEU A 22 4.11 -4.15 -14.05
CA LEU A 22 3.91 -2.89 -13.32
C LEU A 22 3.92 -1.65 -14.21
N TYR A 23 4.41 -1.71 -15.46
CA TYR A 23 4.25 -0.62 -16.44
C TYR A 23 2.77 -0.28 -16.68
N HIS A 24 1.89 -1.28 -16.57
CA HIS A 24 0.44 -1.14 -16.71
C HIS A 24 -0.28 -0.78 -15.40
N TYR A 25 0.46 -0.52 -14.32
CA TYR A 25 -0.06 0.00 -13.06
C TYR A 25 0.35 1.48 -12.89
N ALA A 26 -0.64 2.37 -12.73
CA ALA A 26 -0.38 3.74 -12.33
C ALA A 26 -0.49 3.86 -10.80
N ILE A 27 0.54 4.43 -10.18
CA ILE A 27 0.50 4.91 -8.80
C ILE A 27 0.78 6.40 -8.80
N GLY A 28 0.04 7.15 -7.98
CA GLY A 28 0.22 8.58 -7.85
C GLY A 28 -0.01 9.05 -6.42
N ASP A 29 0.84 9.97 -5.98
CA ASP A 29 0.66 10.69 -4.72
C ASP A 29 -0.39 11.80 -4.91
N ARG A 30 -1.43 11.80 -4.07
CA ARG A 30 -2.43 12.87 -4.01
C ARG A 30 -2.16 13.86 -2.86
N LYS A 31 -1.42 13.42 -1.84
CA LYS A 31 -0.98 14.24 -0.71
C LYS A 31 0.20 13.53 -0.07
N THR A 32 1.35 14.20 -0.16
CA THR A 32 2.61 13.76 0.45
C THR A 32 2.45 13.53 1.95
N VAL A 33 3.28 12.62 2.47
CA VAL A 33 3.33 12.26 3.88
C VAL A 33 3.37 13.53 4.73
N SER A 34 2.39 13.64 5.63
CA SER A 34 2.29 14.71 6.62
C SER A 34 2.29 14.09 8.01
N ILE A 35 3.04 14.70 8.91
CA ILE A 35 3.14 14.27 10.31
C ILE A 35 2.36 15.28 11.17
N GLU A 36 1.40 14.78 11.92
CA GLU A 36 0.52 15.54 12.79
C GLU A 36 0.70 15.07 14.23
N ALA A 37 0.80 16.01 15.18
CA ALA A 37 0.86 15.72 16.62
C ALA A 37 -0.36 16.32 17.32
N GLY A 38 -1.01 15.55 18.18
CA GLY A 38 -2.21 16.00 18.89
C GLY A 38 -2.68 14.99 19.93
N TYR A 39 -3.78 15.30 20.63
CA TYR A 39 -4.36 14.37 21.58
C TYR A 39 -5.37 13.47 20.89
N TYR A 40 -5.18 12.16 20.99
CA TYR A 40 -6.17 11.18 20.54
C TYR A 40 -7.22 10.97 21.63
N GLY A 41 -8.51 11.16 21.32
CA GLY A 41 -9.59 10.99 22.29
C GLY A 41 -9.43 11.88 23.52
N ALA A 42 -9.51 11.29 24.72
CA ALA A 42 -9.40 12.00 26.00
C ALA A 42 -7.96 12.12 26.53
N ASN A 43 -6.94 11.77 25.75
CA ASN A 43 -5.54 11.79 26.19
C ASN A 43 -5.02 13.18 26.60
N TRP A 44 -5.75 14.25 26.26
CA TRP A 44 -5.48 15.60 26.75
C TRP A 44 -5.55 15.69 28.28
N ALA A 45 -6.41 14.89 28.92
CA ALA A 45 -6.54 14.86 30.38
C ALA A 45 -5.32 14.25 31.08
N SER A 46 -4.53 13.46 30.35
CA SER A 46 -3.29 12.84 30.82
C SER A 46 -2.03 13.46 30.21
N ASP A 47 -2.18 14.55 29.45
CA ASP A 47 -1.11 15.21 28.68
C ASP A 47 -0.28 14.27 27.76
N ILE A 48 -0.92 13.22 27.22
CA ILE A 48 -0.26 12.26 26.32
C ILE A 48 -0.55 12.65 24.86
N LYS A 49 0.48 13.12 24.15
CA LYS A 49 0.37 13.42 22.71
C LYS A 49 0.57 12.17 21.86
N SER A 50 -0.26 12.02 20.85
CA SER A 50 -0.15 11.01 19.81
C SER A 50 0.47 11.62 18.56
N LEU A 51 1.23 10.81 17.83
CA LEU A 51 1.79 11.14 16.53
C LEU A 51 1.03 10.37 15.45
N LYS A 52 0.67 11.05 14.37
CA LYS A 52 -0.01 10.46 13.22
C LYS A 52 0.74 10.82 11.94
N ALA A 53 1.02 9.82 11.11
CA ALA A 53 1.44 10.02 9.73
C ALA A 53 0.25 9.82 8.81
N CYS A 54 0.02 10.77 7.91
CA CYS A 54 -1.06 10.77 6.93
C CYS A 54 -0.47 10.86 5.52
N GLU A 55 -0.77 9.88 4.68
CA GLU A 55 -0.44 9.87 3.26
C GLU A 55 -1.71 9.56 2.45
N ARG A 56 -1.82 10.10 1.23
CA ARG A 56 -2.91 9.76 0.31
C ARG A 56 -2.35 9.33 -1.04
N ILE A 57 -2.40 8.02 -1.28
CA ILE A 57 -1.97 7.41 -2.54
C ILE A 57 -3.22 6.99 -3.32
N ALA A 58 -3.17 7.09 -4.65
CA ALA A 58 -4.15 6.46 -5.53
C ALA A 58 -3.45 5.53 -6.53
N GLY A 59 -3.98 4.32 -6.66
CA GLY A 59 -3.55 3.34 -7.65
C GLY A 59 -4.62 3.06 -8.69
N LYS A 60 -4.22 2.77 -9.93
CA LYS A 60 -5.11 2.31 -10.99
C LYS A 60 -4.41 1.34 -11.94
N VAL A 61 -5.05 0.20 -12.19
CA VAL A 61 -4.68 -0.71 -13.27
C VAL A 61 -5.13 -0.10 -14.60
N LYS A 62 -4.19 0.15 -15.52
CA LYS A 62 -4.47 0.72 -16.84
C LYS A 62 -4.95 -0.34 -17.84
N PHE A 63 -4.44 -1.56 -17.70
CA PHE A 63 -4.76 -2.70 -18.56
C PHE A 63 -4.83 -3.96 -17.70
N ALA A 64 -6.03 -4.49 -17.50
CA ALA A 64 -6.28 -5.57 -16.54
C ALA A 64 -5.66 -6.91 -17.00
N ASP A 65 -5.66 -7.18 -18.30
CA ASP A 65 -5.15 -8.44 -18.87
C ASP A 65 -3.62 -8.57 -18.75
N ALA A 66 -2.91 -7.51 -18.35
CA ALA A 66 -1.48 -7.58 -18.01
C ALA A 66 -1.22 -8.20 -16.62
N PHE A 67 -2.27 -8.56 -15.87
CA PHE A 67 -2.15 -9.11 -14.52
C PHE A 67 -2.92 -10.42 -14.40
N SER A 68 -2.42 -11.31 -13.56
CA SER A 68 -3.06 -12.57 -13.20
C SER A 68 -2.81 -12.86 -11.72
N ILE A 69 -3.86 -13.30 -11.04
CA ILE A 69 -3.80 -13.67 -9.63
C ILE A 69 -4.03 -15.18 -9.55
N LEU A 70 -3.09 -15.88 -8.93
CA LEU A 70 -3.26 -17.27 -8.54
C LEU A 70 -3.55 -17.28 -7.04
N GLU A 71 -4.62 -17.95 -6.65
CA GLU A 71 -4.95 -18.18 -5.25
C GLU A 71 -4.78 -19.68 -4.95
N ALA A 72 -4.27 -20.00 -3.76
CA ALA A 72 -4.30 -21.37 -3.28
C ALA A 72 -5.75 -21.78 -3.03
N ALA A 73 -6.15 -22.94 -3.56
CA ALA A 73 -7.48 -23.52 -3.41
C ALA A 73 -7.78 -23.98 -1.97
#